data_AF-A0A1M5JL73-F1
#
_entry.id   AF-A0A1M5JL73-F1
#
_cell.length_a   1.000
_cell.length_b   1.000
_cell.length_c   1.000
_cell.angle_alpha   90.00
_cell.angle_beta   90.00
_cell.angle_gamma   90.00
#
_symmetry.space_group_name_H-M   'P 1'
#
loop_
_entity.id
_entity.type
_entity.pdbx_description
1 polymer ?
#
loop_
_entity_poly.entity_id
_entity_poly.type
_entity_poly.pdbx_seq_one_letter_code
_entity_poly.pdbx_strand_id
1 'polypeptide(L)'
;MIVKIIMQMFFCVLLMGCNNSTKENEIKVTIKVVDSYTQKPRVNDRLTLRQAKWGIPRRYVKIGEYITNSAGVVTLKISKKNRYSFETDGLNHAFGSDEYGEGELKNNQQIVIKVVPPEKKQFKIEE
;
A
#
# COMPACT_ATOMS: atom_id res chain seq x y z
N MET A 1 -4.33 54.91 5.78
CA MET A 1 -4.40 53.97 6.92
C MET A 1 -5.27 52.75 6.60
N ILE A 2 -6.47 52.96 6.05
CA ILE A 2 -7.43 51.91 5.65
C ILE A 2 -6.84 50.89 4.64
N VAL A 3 -6.10 51.35 3.63
CA VAL A 3 -5.50 50.47 2.60
C VAL A 3 -4.48 49.47 3.19
N LYS A 4 -3.74 49.86 4.24
CA LYS A 4 -2.79 48.97 4.93
C LYS A 4 -3.51 47.87 5.72
N ILE A 5 -4.68 48.19 6.31
CA ILE A 5 -5.50 47.23 7.06
C ILE A 5 -6.13 46.20 6.12
N ILE A 6 -6.64 46.64 4.95
CA ILE A 6 -7.22 45.75 3.93
C ILE A 6 -6.16 44.78 3.39
N MET A 7 -4.96 45.28 3.11
CA MET A 7 -3.86 44.46 2.59
C MET A 7 -3.37 43.43 3.63
N GLN A 8 -3.37 43.79 4.92
CA GLN A 8 -3.00 42.89 6.01
C GLN A 8 -4.06 41.80 6.27
N MET A 9 -5.36 42.11 6.12
CA MET A 9 -6.42 41.09 6.14
C MET A 9 -6.29 40.07 5.00
N PHE A 10 -5.96 40.53 3.79
CA PHE A 10 -5.81 39.65 2.62
C PHE A 10 -4.64 38.65 2.79
N PHE A 11 -3.57 39.06 3.46
CA PHE A 11 -2.42 38.20 3.76
C PHE A 11 -2.73 37.12 4.82
N CYS A 12 -3.62 37.40 5.78
CA CYS A 12 -4.03 36.43 6.80
C CYS A 12 -4.94 35.31 6.24
N VAL A 13 -5.78 35.61 5.24
CA VAL A 13 -6.68 34.61 4.62
C VAL A 13 -5.89 33.58 3.79
N LEU A 14 -4.77 33.98 3.19
CA LEU A 14 -3.90 33.08 2.40
C LEU A 14 -3.20 32.01 3.25
N LEU A 15 -3.03 32.23 4.56
CA LEU A 15 -2.33 31.30 5.46
C LEU A 15 -3.25 30.21 6.05
N MET A 16 -4.58 30.34 5.94
CA MET A 16 -5.53 29.35 6.47
C MET A 16 -5.81 28.18 5.51
N GLY A 17 -5.25 28.20 4.29
CA GLY A 17 -5.58 27.24 3.22
C GLY A 17 -4.87 25.89 3.23
N CYS A 18 -3.95 25.62 4.16
CA CYS A 18 -3.15 24.40 4.15
C CYS A 18 -3.32 23.61 5.45
N ASN A 19 -4.20 22.60 5.49
CA ASN A 19 -3.97 21.39 6.32
C ASN A 19 -5.02 20.25 6.23
N ASN A 20 -6.13 20.38 5.50
CA ASN A 20 -7.18 19.33 5.51
C ASN A 20 -7.11 18.31 4.36
N SER A 21 -6.36 18.55 3.29
CA SER A 21 -6.40 17.70 2.08
C SER A 21 -5.77 16.32 2.26
N THR A 22 -4.94 16.11 3.28
CA THR A 22 -4.27 14.82 3.53
C THR A 22 -5.23 13.77 4.10
N LYS A 23 -6.17 14.15 4.97
CA LYS A 23 -7.15 13.20 5.55
C LYS A 23 -8.22 12.73 4.55
N GLU A 24 -8.66 13.59 3.62
CA GLU A 24 -9.65 13.23 2.60
C GLU A 24 -9.16 12.18 1.59
N ASN A 25 -7.84 12.04 1.44
CA ASN A 25 -7.23 11.13 0.49
C ASN A 25 -6.72 9.84 1.15
N GLU A 26 -6.76 9.74 2.48
CA GLU A 26 -6.40 8.52 3.20
C GLU A 26 -7.51 7.48 3.07
N ILE A 27 -7.13 6.29 2.61
CA ILE A 27 -7.98 5.10 2.55
C ILE A 27 -7.41 4.02 3.45
N LYS A 28 -8.29 3.24 4.05
CA LYS A 28 -7.95 2.02 4.78
C LYS A 28 -7.99 0.84 3.82
N VAL A 29 -6.93 0.06 3.75
CA VAL A 29 -6.88 -1.18 2.97
C VAL A 29 -6.46 -2.35 3.86
N THR A 30 -6.97 -3.53 3.56
CA THR A 30 -6.66 -4.76 4.30
C THR A 30 -6.02 -5.76 3.35
N ILE A 31 -4.78 -6.14 3.62
CA ILE A 31 -4.03 -7.10 2.83
C ILE A 31 -4.13 -8.44 3.54
N LYS A 32 -4.75 -9.43 2.89
CA LYS A 32 -4.83 -10.80 3.35
C LYS A 32 -3.86 -11.65 2.54
N VAL A 33 -2.95 -12.33 3.23
CA VAL A 33 -1.97 -13.23 2.62
C VAL A 33 -2.41 -14.67 2.84
N VAL A 34 -2.50 -15.43 1.76
CA VAL A 34 -2.95 -16.83 1.79
C VAL A 34 -2.00 -17.72 1.02
N ASP A 35 -1.91 -18.97 1.46
CA ASP A 35 -1.25 -20.02 0.71
C ASP A 35 -2.07 -20.35 -0.54
N SER A 36 -1.43 -20.32 -1.72
CA SER A 36 -2.14 -20.48 -3.00
C SER A 36 -2.82 -21.85 -3.16
N TYR A 37 -2.36 -22.88 -2.44
CA TYR A 37 -2.88 -24.24 -2.55
C TYR A 37 -3.93 -24.54 -1.49
N THR A 38 -3.61 -24.28 -0.23
CA THR A 38 -4.49 -24.61 0.90
C THR A 38 -5.52 -23.53 1.18
N GLN A 39 -5.36 -22.33 0.60
CA GLN A 39 -6.15 -21.13 0.91
C GLN A 39 -6.10 -20.72 2.39
N LYS A 40 -5.23 -21.35 3.20
CA LYS A 40 -5.06 -21.04 4.61
C LYS A 40 -4.31 -19.70 4.75
N PRO A 41 -4.64 -18.91 5.79
CA PRO A 41 -3.88 -17.70 6.09
C PRO A 41 -2.41 -17.99 6.35
N ARG A 42 -1.53 -17.13 5.86
CA ARG A 42 -0.10 -17.19 6.17
C ARG A 42 0.23 -16.21 7.28
N VAL A 43 0.68 -16.74 8.40
CA VAL A 43 0.95 -16.01 9.65
C VAL A 43 2.45 -15.72 9.72
N ASN A 44 2.81 -14.54 10.23
CA ASN A 44 4.19 -14.08 10.36
C ASN A 44 4.97 -13.91 9.04
N ASP A 45 4.28 -13.96 7.90
CA ASP A 45 4.86 -13.55 6.62
C ASP A 45 5.10 -12.03 6.61
N ARG A 46 6.22 -11.61 6.00
CA ARG A 46 6.57 -10.20 5.84
C ARG A 46 5.85 -9.62 4.63
N LEU A 47 5.26 -8.46 4.80
CA LEU A 47 4.66 -7.64 3.75
C LEU A 47 5.48 -6.36 3.59
N THR A 48 6.07 -6.16 2.42
CA THR A 48 6.76 -4.93 2.03
C THR A 48 5.81 -4.06 1.23
N LEU A 49 5.54 -2.85 1.72
CA LEU A 49 4.80 -1.83 1.00
C LEU A 49 5.78 -0.91 0.26
N ARG A 50 5.63 -0.82 -1.06
CA ARG A 50 6.37 0.13 -1.89
C ARG A 50 5.43 1.12 -2.54
N GLN A 51 5.88 2.37 -2.64
CA GLN A 51 5.18 3.44 -3.35
C GLN A 51 5.97 3.85 -4.59
N ALA A 52 5.29 4.05 -5.70
CA ALA A 52 5.90 4.63 -6.89
C ALA A 52 6.28 6.09 -6.63
N LYS A 53 7.51 6.46 -6.96
CA LYS A 53 7.93 7.86 -7.08
C LYS A 53 7.80 8.32 -8.52
N TRP A 54 7.45 9.59 -8.69
CA TRP A 54 7.40 10.24 -9.99
C TRP A 54 8.79 10.27 -10.63
N GLY A 55 8.89 10.01 -11.94
CA GLY A 55 10.14 9.92 -12.68
C GLY A 55 10.11 8.86 -13.79
N ILE A 56 11.03 8.98 -14.77
CA ILE A 56 11.22 8.01 -15.87
C ILE A 56 12.67 7.49 -15.81
N PRO A 57 12.91 6.18 -15.66
CA PRO A 57 11.91 5.13 -15.39
C PRO A 57 11.30 5.30 -13.98
N ARG A 58 10.04 4.88 -13.84
CA ARG A 58 9.32 4.93 -12.57
C ARG A 58 10.03 4.03 -11.55
N ARG A 59 10.27 4.53 -10.34
CA ARG A 59 10.96 3.79 -9.27
C ARG A 59 10.01 3.51 -8.11
N TYR A 60 10.05 2.29 -7.59
CA TYR A 60 9.35 1.92 -6.37
C TYR A 60 10.28 2.05 -5.17
N VAL A 61 9.83 2.80 -4.16
CA VAL A 61 10.57 2.96 -2.92
C VAL A 61 9.79 2.30 -1.80
N LYS A 62 10.47 1.49 -0.99
CA LYS A 62 9.91 0.91 0.22
C LYS A 62 9.50 2.03 1.18
N ILE A 63 8.25 2.02 1.60
CA ILE A 63 7.69 2.99 2.55
C ILE A 63 7.20 2.33 3.84
N GLY A 64 7.13 1.00 3.89
CA GLY A 64 6.77 0.27 5.10
C GLY A 64 7.06 -1.22 4.98
N GLU A 65 7.23 -1.86 6.13
CA GLU A 65 7.30 -3.30 6.29
C GLU A 65 6.41 -3.69 7.45
N TYR A 66 5.66 -4.78 7.26
CA TYR A 66 4.65 -5.24 8.19
C TYR A 66 4.70 -6.76 8.29
N ILE A 67 4.23 -7.29 9.41
CA ILE A 67 4.13 -8.72 9.64
C ILE A 67 2.65 -9.09 9.72
N THR A 68 2.25 -10.13 8.99
CA THR A 68 0.89 -10.64 9.03
C THR A 68 0.53 -11.23 10.38
N ASN A 69 -0.67 -10.93 10.87
CA ASN A 69 -1.16 -11.44 12.16
C ASN A 69 -1.63 -12.90 12.07
N SER A 70 -2.24 -13.42 13.15
CA SER A 70 -2.80 -14.79 13.22
C SER A 70 -3.87 -15.10 12.18
N ALA A 71 -4.52 -14.08 11.61
CA ALA A 71 -5.48 -14.21 10.52
C ALA A 71 -4.84 -14.05 9.12
N GLY A 72 -3.52 -13.91 9.06
CA GLY A 72 -2.75 -13.66 7.83
C GLY A 72 -3.00 -12.27 7.24
N VAL A 73 -3.28 -11.27 8.08
CA VAL A 73 -3.75 -9.96 7.64
C VAL A 73 -2.84 -8.82 8.12
N VAL A 74 -2.70 -7.80 7.28
CA VAL A 74 -2.17 -6.48 7.61
C VAL A 74 -3.20 -5.41 7.21
N THR A 75 -3.45 -4.43 8.06
CA THR A 75 -4.34 -3.29 7.74
C THR A 75 -3.53 -2.00 7.69
N LEU A 76 -3.64 -1.27 6.58
CA LEU A 76 -2.84 -0.08 6.30
C LEU A 76 -3.72 1.12 6.01
N LYS A 77 -3.20 2.30 6.32
CA LYS A 77 -3.74 3.59 5.91
C LYS A 77 -2.79 4.20 4.89
N ILE A 78 -3.26 4.41 3.67
CA ILE A 78 -2.46 4.87 2.54
C ILE A 78 -3.23 5.94 1.75
N SER A 79 -2.55 6.71 0.91
CA SER A 79 -3.21 7.73 0.10
C SER A 79 -3.73 7.14 -1.21
N LYS A 80 -5.01 7.36 -1.54
CA LYS A 80 -5.59 6.91 -2.82
C LYS A 80 -4.94 7.54 -4.07
N LYS A 81 -4.16 8.60 -3.90
CA LYS A 81 -3.50 9.37 -4.98
C LYS A 81 -2.13 8.80 -5.41
N ASN A 82 -1.72 7.67 -4.85
CA ASN A 82 -0.43 7.07 -5.16
C ASN A 82 -0.61 5.66 -5.73
N ARG A 83 0.40 5.23 -6.49
CA ARG A 83 0.54 3.85 -6.97
C ARG A 83 1.36 3.04 -5.96
N TYR A 84 0.92 1.82 -5.68
CA TYR A 84 1.52 0.95 -4.68
C TYR A 84 1.82 -0.44 -5.22
N SER A 85 2.91 -1.02 -4.75
CA SER A 85 3.21 -2.45 -4.87
C SER A 85 3.23 -3.05 -3.47
N PHE A 86 2.57 -4.19 -3.33
CA PHE A 86 2.56 -5.03 -2.15
C PHE A 86 3.30 -6.30 -2.47
N GLU A 87 4.40 -6.57 -1.77
CA GLU A 87 5.17 -7.79 -1.94
C GLU A 87 5.19 -8.53 -0.61
N THR A 88 5.02 -9.84 -0.65
CA THR A 88 5.11 -10.67 0.55
C THR A 88 6.16 -11.75 0.40
N ASP A 89 6.99 -11.84 1.44
CA ASP A 89 8.00 -12.87 1.62
C ASP A 89 7.62 -13.69 2.86
N GLY A 90 7.35 -14.97 2.65
CA GLY A 90 7.05 -15.91 3.70
C GLY A 90 8.19 -16.89 3.98
N LEU A 91 8.02 -17.68 5.03
CA LEU A 91 8.89 -18.83 5.30
C LEU A 91 9.02 -19.73 4.07
N ASN A 92 10.18 -20.37 3.95
CA ASN A 92 10.56 -21.18 2.79
C ASN A 92 10.44 -20.38 1.49
N HIS A 93 11.05 -19.20 1.32
CA HIS A 93 11.07 -18.47 0.03
C HIS A 93 9.70 -18.31 -0.68
N ALA A 94 8.61 -18.34 0.08
CA ALA A 94 7.26 -18.25 -0.45
C ALA A 94 7.05 -16.78 -0.84
N PHE A 95 6.65 -16.55 -2.09
CA PHE A 95 6.52 -15.19 -2.62
C PHE A 95 5.16 -14.97 -3.26
N GLY A 96 4.63 -13.76 -3.09
CA GLY A 96 3.47 -13.25 -3.80
C GLY A 96 3.56 -11.73 -3.89
N SER A 97 2.94 -11.16 -4.91
CA SER A 97 2.86 -9.71 -5.04
C SER A 97 1.60 -9.28 -5.77
N ASP A 98 1.21 -8.03 -5.54
CA ASP A 98 0.13 -7.39 -6.27
C ASP A 98 0.41 -5.88 -6.37
N GLU A 99 -0.04 -5.26 -7.45
CA GLU A 99 0.26 -3.86 -7.76
C GLU A 99 -1.01 -3.11 -8.15
N TYR A 100 -1.14 -1.89 -7.63
CA TYR A 100 -2.31 -1.05 -7.85
C TYR A 100 -1.90 0.35 -8.26
N GLY A 101 -2.48 0.80 -9.37
CA GLY A 101 -2.39 2.15 -9.90
C GLY A 101 -2.99 3.21 -8.97
N GLU A 102 -2.74 4.47 -9.34
CA GLU A 102 -3.37 5.61 -8.69
C GLU A 102 -4.90 5.52 -8.81
N GLY A 103 -5.62 5.66 -7.70
CA GLY A 103 -7.08 5.63 -7.66
C GLY A 103 -7.72 4.23 -7.77
N GLU A 104 -6.96 3.16 -8.00
CA GLU A 104 -7.51 1.81 -8.14
C GLU A 104 -7.96 1.22 -6.79
N LEU A 105 -7.30 1.59 -5.69
CA LEU A 105 -7.65 1.14 -4.35
C LEU A 105 -8.81 1.94 -3.77
N LYS A 106 -9.80 1.23 -3.23
CA LYS A 106 -10.98 1.80 -2.56
C LYS A 106 -10.84 1.73 -1.04
N ASN A 107 -11.54 2.62 -0.34
CA ASN A 107 -11.60 2.58 1.12
C ASN A 107 -12.27 1.29 1.61
N ASN A 108 -11.67 0.68 2.64
CA ASN A 108 -12.03 -0.62 3.19
C ASN A 108 -11.91 -1.81 2.23
N GLN A 109 -11.18 -1.67 1.13
CA GLN A 109 -10.92 -2.79 0.21
C GLN A 109 -10.05 -3.85 0.87
N GLN A 110 -10.42 -5.12 0.67
CA GLN A 110 -9.58 -6.26 0.99
C GLN A 110 -8.85 -6.75 -0.26
N ILE A 111 -7.52 -6.79 -0.20
CA ILE A 111 -6.62 -7.34 -1.20
C ILE A 111 -6.23 -8.75 -0.76
N VAL A 112 -6.24 -9.72 -1.68
CA VAL A 112 -5.82 -11.10 -1.38
C VAL A 112 -4.57 -11.44 -2.18
N ILE A 113 -3.42 -11.53 -1.50
CA ILE A 113 -2.17 -11.95 -2.11
C ILE A 113 -2.02 -13.46 -1.91
N LYS A 114 -1.99 -14.20 -3.03
CA LYS A 114 -1.73 -15.64 -3.04
C LYS A 114 -0.24 -15.89 -3.15
N VAL A 115 0.30 -16.62 -2.19
CA VAL A 115 1.73 -16.94 -2.10
C VAL A 115 1.95 -18.37 -2.54
N VAL A 116 2.94 -18.59 -3.41
CA VAL A 116 3.31 -19.94 -3.88
C VAL A 116 4.50 -20.47 -3.06
N PRO A 117 4.34 -21.55 -2.28
CA PRO A 117 5.46 -22.22 -1.60
C PRO A 117 6.43 -22.86 -2.60
N PRO A 118 7.74 -22.88 -2.34
CA PRO A 118 8.76 -23.40 -3.25
C PRO A 118 8.74 -24.91 -3.37
N GLU A 119 8.29 -25.63 -2.33
CA GLU A 119 8.11 -27.09 -2.36
C GLU A 119 7.16 -27.52 -3.49
N LYS A 120 6.29 -26.61 -3.94
CA LYS A 120 5.35 -26.81 -5.04
C LYS A 120 5.70 -25.98 -6.28
N LYS A 121 6.83 -25.27 -6.30
CA LYS A 121 7.42 -24.65 -7.51
C LYS A 121 8.25 -25.63 -8.33
N GLN A 122 8.45 -26.85 -7.85
CA GLN A 122 9.00 -27.94 -8.66
C GLN A 122 7.96 -28.33 -9.69
N PHE A 123 8.05 -27.74 -10.88
CA PHE A 123 7.33 -28.22 -12.05
C PHE A 123 7.70 -29.68 -12.27
N LYS A 124 6.66 -30.51 -12.47
CA LYS A 124 6.75 -31.74 -13.25
C LYS A 124 7.48 -31.38 -14.56
N ILE A 125 8.65 -31.95 -14.75
CA ILE A 125 9.18 -32.14 -16.10
C ILE A 125 8.37 -33.34 -16.61
N GLU A 126 7.36 -33.09 -17.44
CA GLU A 126 6.79 -34.17 -18.26
C GLU A 126 7.82 -34.49 -19.36
N GLU A 127 8.06 -35.79 -19.54
CA GLU A 127 9.16 -36.43 -20.29
C GLU A 127 9.35 -35.93 -21.73
#